data_AF-A0A0P9UH88-F1
#
_entry.id   AF-A0A0P9UH88-F1
#
_cell.length_a   1.000
_cell.length_b   1.000
_cell.length_c   1.000
_cell.angle_alpha   90.00
_cell.angle_beta   90.00
_cell.angle_gamma   90.00
#
_symmetry.space_group_name_H-M   'P 1'
#
loop_
_entity.id
_entity.type
_entity.pdbx_description
1 polymer ?
#
loop_
_entity_poly.entity_id
_entity_poly.type
_entity_poly.pdbx_seq_one_letter_code
_entity_poly.pdbx_strand_id
1 'polypeptide(L)'
;MNLQHARIIELCQQLKLERMAADWAGLAQQAANQEQSFADFLEQVLRIEAEARAERSRQTLLKMATLPALKTLEQYDFAFATSAPRAQLQELAGLGFVERAENIVLLGPSGVGKTHLACALAYRATLAGIKTRFITAADLMLQLAAAHRQDRLKEYFNRAVMAHGCW
;
A
#
# COMPACT_ATOMS: atom_id res chain seq x y z
N MET A 1 -9.59 28.19 25.92
CA MET A 1 -9.12 27.75 24.59
C MET A 1 -8.89 28.99 23.74
N ASN A 2 -7.68 29.20 23.20
CA ASN A 2 -7.33 30.42 22.46
C ASN A 2 -8.15 30.51 21.15
N LEU A 3 -8.73 31.69 20.84
CA LEU A 3 -9.58 31.89 19.65
C LEU A 3 -8.83 31.54 18.35
N GLN A 4 -7.54 31.86 18.29
CA GLN A 4 -6.69 31.48 17.16
C GLN A 4 -6.59 29.97 17.00
N HIS A 5 -6.52 29.23 18.11
CA HIS A 5 -6.39 27.77 18.09
C HIS A 5 -7.64 27.10 17.52
N ALA A 6 -8.82 27.59 17.90
CA ALA A 6 -10.08 27.10 17.36
C ALA A 6 -10.19 27.35 15.84
N ARG A 7 -9.81 28.54 15.36
CA ARG A 7 -9.83 28.88 13.93
C ARG A 7 -8.89 28.01 13.10
N ILE A 8 -7.70 27.70 13.63
CA ILE A 8 -6.76 26.81 12.95
C ILE A 8 -7.33 25.39 12.83
N ILE A 9 -7.91 24.86 13.91
CA ILE A 9 -8.53 23.52 13.87
C ILE A 9 -9.67 23.47 12.84
N GLU A 10 -10.54 24.48 12.81
CA GLU A 10 -11.64 24.56 11.85
C GLU A 10 -11.14 24.57 10.39
N LEU A 11 -10.12 25.37 10.09
CA LEU A 11 -9.49 25.39 8.77
C LEU A 11 -8.86 24.03 8.42
N CYS A 12 -8.17 23.40 9.37
CA CYS A 12 -7.60 22.07 9.15
C CYS A 12 -8.68 21.04 8.84
N GLN A 13 -9.83 21.08 9.52
CA GLN A 13 -10.95 20.18 9.24
C GLN A 13 -11.53 20.41 7.84
N GLN A 14 -11.73 21.67 7.43
CA GLN A 14 -12.22 22.01 6.08
C GLN A 14 -11.27 21.51 4.97
N LEU A 15 -9.95 21.60 5.21
CA LEU A 15 -8.91 21.16 4.28
C LEU A 15 -8.52 19.67 4.42
N LYS A 16 -9.17 18.93 5.33
CA LYS A 16 -8.86 17.53 5.68
C LYS A 16 -7.40 17.31 6.13
N LEU A 17 -6.83 18.26 6.85
CA LEU A 17 -5.49 18.24 7.43
C LEU A 17 -5.55 17.65 8.85
N GLU A 18 -5.95 16.38 8.95
CA GLU A 18 -6.26 15.71 10.22
C GLU A 18 -5.07 15.66 11.18
N ARG A 19 -3.87 15.36 10.67
CA ARG A 19 -2.67 15.23 11.49
C ARG A 19 -2.21 16.59 11.97
N MET A 20 -2.24 17.58 11.08
CA MET A 20 -1.96 18.97 11.45
C MET A 20 -2.92 19.48 12.53
N ALA A 21 -4.22 19.20 12.43
CA ALA A 21 -5.21 19.64 13.43
C ALA A 21 -4.85 19.16 14.85
N ALA A 22 -4.29 17.96 14.98
CA ALA A 22 -3.87 17.39 16.25
C ALA A 22 -2.51 17.93 16.75
N ASP A 23 -1.53 18.06 15.84
CA ASP A 23 -0.13 18.22 16.24
C ASP A 23 0.42 19.65 16.12
N TRP A 24 -0.26 20.56 15.40
CA TRP A 24 0.31 21.89 15.06
C TRP A 24 0.72 22.70 16.29
N ALA A 25 -0.02 22.62 17.40
CA ALA A 25 0.28 23.38 18.61
C ALA A 25 1.57 22.90 19.29
N GLY A 26 1.80 21.58 19.30
CA GLY A 26 3.04 20.99 19.78
C GLY A 26 4.21 21.36 18.88
N LEU A 27 4.01 21.31 17.56
CA LEU A 27 5.02 21.71 16.57
C LEU A 27 5.38 23.20 16.67
N ALA A 28 4.38 24.07 16.90
CA ALA A 28 4.61 25.50 17.06
C ALA A 28 5.44 25.79 18.33
N GLN A 29 5.17 25.09 19.43
CA GLN A 29 5.96 25.22 20.65
C GLN A 29 7.40 24.71 20.46
N GLN A 30 7.58 23.61 19.73
CA GLN A 30 8.91 23.08 19.40
C GLN A 30 9.70 24.05 18.53
N ALA A 31 9.07 24.62 17.50
CA ALA A 31 9.69 25.62 16.63
C ALA A 31 10.11 26.87 17.41
N ALA A 32 9.26 27.35 18.32
CA ALA A 32 9.58 28.48 19.20
C ALA A 32 10.76 28.18 20.13
N ASN A 33 10.83 26.97 20.69
CA ASN A 33 11.92 26.56 21.58
C ASN A 33 13.25 26.36 20.85
N GLN A 34 13.21 26.01 19.57
CA GLN A 34 14.38 25.74 18.74
C GLN A 34 14.79 26.94 17.87
N GLU A 35 14.14 28.09 18.04
CA GLU A 35 14.34 29.30 17.21
C GLU A 35 14.28 29.00 15.70
N GLN A 36 13.41 28.05 15.31
CA GLN A 36 13.25 27.66 13.90
C GLN A 36 12.66 28.80 13.09
N SER A 37 13.05 28.88 11.81
CA SER A 37 12.41 29.83 10.91
C SER A 37 10.94 29.47 10.66
N PHE A 38 10.13 30.46 10.29
CA PHE A 38 8.73 30.21 9.93
C PHE A 38 8.60 29.28 8.71
N ALA A 39 9.59 29.29 7.81
CA ALA A 39 9.62 28.41 6.66
C ALA A 39 9.85 26.94 7.08
N ASP A 40 10.78 26.69 8.01
CA ASP A 40 11.07 25.35 8.52
C ASP A 40 9.87 24.77 9.28
N PHE A 41 9.20 25.60 10.09
CA PHE A 41 7.98 25.22 10.79
C PHE A 41 6.88 24.82 9.79
N LEU A 42 6.64 25.63 8.75
CA LEU A 42 5.64 25.34 7.74
C LEU A 42 5.96 24.04 6.99
N GLU A 43 7.22 23.85 6.59
CA GLU A 43 7.66 22.61 5.93
C GLU A 43 7.42 21.39 6.83
N GLN A 44 7.79 21.47 8.11
CA GLN A 44 7.63 20.37 9.07
C GLN A 44 6.16 19.99 9.25
N VAL A 45 5.27 20.97 9.39
CA VAL A 45 3.82 20.74 9.50
C VAL A 45 3.27 20.06 8.26
N LEU A 46 3.64 20.54 7.07
CA LEU A 46 3.19 19.96 5.80
C LEU A 46 3.73 18.54 5.60
N ARG A 47 5.00 18.30 5.96
CA ARG A 47 5.63 16.98 5.88
C ARG A 47 4.91 15.95 6.73
N ILE A 48 4.62 16.27 7.99
CA ILE A 48 3.91 15.37 8.91
C ILE A 48 2.51 15.02 8.38
N GLU A 49 1.78 16.00 7.83
CA GLU A 49 0.48 15.73 7.22
C GLU A 49 0.59 14.86 5.95
N ALA A 50 1.59 15.12 5.10
CA ALA A 50 1.84 14.34 3.89
C ALA A 50 2.17 12.88 4.23
N GLU A 51 3.03 12.65 5.21
CA GLU A 51 3.38 11.32 5.73
C GLU A 51 2.15 10.59 6.29
N ALA A 52 1.34 11.28 7.10
CA ALA A 52 0.10 10.71 7.65
C ALA A 52 -0.93 10.36 6.56
N ARG A 53 -1.02 11.16 5.48
CA ARG A 53 -1.86 10.84 4.31
C ARG A 53 -1.33 9.62 3.56
N ALA A 54 -0.02 9.56 3.30
CA ALA A 54 0.61 8.43 2.64
C ALA A 54 0.39 7.13 3.43
N GLU A 55 0.54 7.18 4.75
CA GLU A 55 0.31 6.02 5.62
C GLU A 55 -1.15 5.56 5.60
N ARG A 56 -2.12 6.49 5.72
CA ARG A 56 -3.55 6.15 5.60
C ARG A 56 -3.89 5.50 4.25
N SER A 57 -3.29 6.00 3.17
CA SER A 57 -3.43 5.42 1.84
C SER A 57 -2.89 3.99 1.79
N ARG A 58 -1.65 3.76 2.26
CA ARG A 58 -1.04 2.42 2.33
C ARG A 58 -1.85 1.45 3.17
N GLN A 59 -2.34 1.86 4.33
CA GLN A 59 -3.19 1.04 5.20
C GLN A 59 -4.51 0.66 4.51
N THR A 60 -5.09 1.59 3.76
CA THR A 60 -6.31 1.33 2.98
C THR A 60 -6.03 0.31 1.88
N LEU A 61 -4.96 0.50 1.11
CA LEU A 61 -4.56 -0.44 0.06
C LEU A 61 -4.25 -1.84 0.63
N LEU A 62 -3.60 -1.90 1.80
CA LEU A 62 -3.26 -3.17 2.44
C LEU A 62 -4.50 -3.95 2.87
N LYS A 63 -5.50 -3.26 3.40
CA LYS A 63 -6.82 -3.87 3.70
C LYS A 63 -7.50 -4.38 2.43
N MET A 64 -7.43 -3.62 1.34
CA MET A 64 -8.01 -4.02 0.06
C MET A 64 -7.27 -5.19 -0.61
N ALA A 65 -5.98 -5.36 -0.32
CA ALA A 65 -5.16 -6.41 -0.92
C ALA A 65 -5.50 -7.82 -0.46
N THR A 66 -6.23 -7.98 0.66
CA THR A 66 -6.69 -9.27 1.19
C THR A 66 -5.56 -10.32 1.30
N LEU A 67 -4.37 -9.89 1.71
CA LEU A 67 -3.21 -10.77 1.86
C LEU A 67 -3.48 -11.79 2.99
N PRO A 68 -3.24 -13.09 2.75
CA PRO A 68 -3.46 -14.13 3.77
C PRO A 68 -2.48 -14.02 4.95
N ALA A 69 -1.30 -13.45 4.70
CA ALA A 69 -0.31 -13.11 5.72
C ALA A 69 0.57 -11.97 5.22
N LEU A 70 1.01 -11.10 6.14
CA LEU A 70 2.04 -10.11 5.85
C LEU A 70 3.39 -10.82 5.78
N LYS A 71 3.92 -10.91 4.55
CA LYS A 71 5.23 -11.49 4.26
C LYS A 71 6.09 -10.44 3.58
N THR A 72 7.38 -10.46 3.84
CA THR A 72 8.35 -9.61 3.15
C THR A 72 9.41 -10.44 2.44
N LEU A 73 10.09 -9.85 1.46
CA LEU A 73 11.14 -10.55 0.72
C LEU A 73 12.37 -10.81 1.60
N GLU A 74 12.59 -9.98 2.62
CA GLU A 74 13.66 -10.11 3.61
C GLU A 74 13.44 -11.31 4.55
N GLN A 75 12.19 -11.71 4.75
CA GLN A 75 11.83 -12.90 5.54
C GLN A 75 11.93 -14.21 4.74
N TYR A 76 12.23 -14.15 3.45
CA TYR A 76 12.34 -15.33 2.62
C TYR A 76 13.68 -16.03 2.84
N ASP A 77 13.63 -17.31 3.21
CA ASP A 77 14.83 -18.12 3.42
C ASP A 77 15.38 -18.66 2.08
N PHE A 78 16.41 -18.00 1.57
CA PHE A 78 17.12 -18.41 0.35
C PHE A 78 17.99 -19.65 0.56
N ALA A 79 18.34 -20.01 1.80
CA ALA A 79 19.15 -21.21 2.07
C ALA A 79 18.29 -22.48 1.99
N PHE A 80 17.02 -22.40 2.40
CA PHE A 80 16.07 -23.51 2.31
C PHE A 80 15.55 -23.74 0.87
N ALA A 81 15.39 -22.66 0.09
CA ALA A 81 14.83 -22.72 -1.26
C ALA A 81 15.91 -22.48 -2.32
N THR A 82 16.71 -23.52 -2.62
CA THR A 82 17.84 -23.50 -3.59
C THR A 82 17.45 -23.17 -5.04
N SER A 83 16.16 -23.01 -5.33
CA SER A 83 15.62 -22.91 -6.70
C SER A 83 15.30 -21.49 -7.18
N ALA A 84 15.25 -20.48 -6.30
CA ALA A 84 14.92 -19.11 -6.70
C ALA A 84 16.19 -18.24 -6.85
N PRO A 85 16.53 -17.75 -8.06
CA PRO A 85 17.69 -16.90 -8.26
C PRO A 85 17.50 -15.57 -7.52
N ARG A 86 18.36 -15.28 -6.53
CA ARG A 86 18.30 -14.05 -5.72
C ARG A 86 18.29 -12.77 -6.57
N ALA A 87 19.03 -12.76 -7.67
CA ALA A 87 19.09 -11.62 -8.59
C ALA A 87 17.72 -11.33 -9.23
N GLN A 88 17.01 -12.37 -9.70
CA GLN A 88 15.68 -12.21 -10.27
C GLN A 88 14.68 -11.71 -9.22
N LEU A 89 14.74 -12.23 -7.99
CA LEU A 89 13.86 -11.76 -6.91
C LEU A 89 14.14 -10.30 -6.52
N GLN A 90 15.38 -9.83 -6.63
CA GLN A 90 15.72 -8.42 -6.45
C GLN A 90 15.25 -7.56 -7.62
N GLU A 91 15.25 -8.07 -8.85
CA GLU A 91 14.65 -7.37 -9.98
C GLU A 91 13.13 -7.22 -9.81
N LEU A 92 12.45 -8.32 -9.46
CA LEU A 92 11.01 -8.32 -9.18
C LEU A 92 10.63 -7.41 -8.01
N ALA A 93 11.54 -7.25 -7.04
CA ALA A 93 11.36 -6.33 -5.92
C ALA A 93 11.22 -4.86 -6.36
N GLY A 94 11.81 -4.49 -7.51
CA GLY A 94 11.68 -3.16 -8.09
C GLY A 94 10.32 -2.91 -8.75
N LEU A 95 9.45 -3.92 -8.84
CA LEU A 95 8.08 -3.82 -9.37
C LEU A 95 7.97 -3.36 -10.84
N GLY A 96 9.08 -3.27 -11.57
CA GLY A 96 9.07 -2.83 -12.99
C GLY A 96 8.24 -3.73 -13.90
N PHE A 97 8.02 -4.99 -13.52
CA PHE A 97 7.10 -5.89 -14.23
C PHE A 97 5.65 -5.39 -14.22
N VAL A 98 5.24 -4.65 -13.19
CA VAL A 98 3.89 -4.07 -13.09
C VAL A 98 3.72 -2.97 -14.13
N GLU A 99 4.71 -2.09 -14.26
CA GLU A 99 4.72 -1.01 -15.26
C GLU A 99 4.79 -1.56 -16.69
N ARG A 100 5.56 -2.62 -16.89
CA ARG A 100 5.69 -3.32 -18.18
C ARG A 100 4.56 -4.30 -18.45
N ALA A 101 3.58 -4.40 -17.56
CA ALA A 101 2.42 -5.23 -17.81
C ALA A 101 2.75 -6.74 -17.97
N GLU A 102 3.81 -7.19 -17.29
CA GLU A 102 4.35 -8.55 -17.38
C GLU A 102 3.76 -9.47 -16.31
N ASN A 103 3.51 -10.72 -16.70
CA ASN A 103 3.03 -11.76 -15.79
C ASN A 103 4.21 -12.52 -15.17
N ILE A 104 4.18 -12.70 -13.86
CA ILE A 104 5.13 -13.55 -13.13
C ILE A 104 4.49 -14.89 -12.84
N VAL A 105 5.16 -15.97 -13.24
CA VAL A 105 4.77 -17.34 -12.90
C VAL A 105 5.84 -17.96 -12.01
N LEU A 106 5.49 -18.26 -10.76
CA LEU A 106 6.39 -18.91 -9.82
C LEU A 106 6.27 -20.44 -9.95
N LEU A 107 7.33 -21.09 -10.44
CA LEU A 107 7.39 -22.54 -10.64
C LEU A 107 8.35 -23.18 -9.63
N GLY A 108 7.98 -24.36 -9.12
CA GLY A 108 8.84 -25.13 -8.21
C GLY A 108 8.05 -26.14 -7.37
N PRO A 109 8.74 -27.01 -6.60
CA PRO A 109 8.11 -28.01 -5.75
C PRO A 109 7.16 -27.38 -4.70
N SER A 110 6.22 -28.17 -4.17
CA SER A 110 5.39 -27.70 -3.06
C SER A 110 6.25 -27.37 -1.84
N GLY A 111 5.85 -26.38 -1.03
CA GLY A 111 6.55 -26.02 0.22
C GLY A 111 7.77 -25.09 0.08
N VAL A 112 8.24 -24.77 -1.13
CA VAL A 112 9.43 -23.91 -1.32
C VAL A 112 9.16 -22.39 -1.21
N GLY A 113 8.03 -21.99 -0.64
CA GLY A 113 7.74 -20.57 -0.38
C GLY A 113 7.21 -19.74 -1.55
N LYS A 114 6.67 -20.34 -2.62
CA LYS A 114 6.03 -19.61 -3.74
C LYS A 114 4.93 -18.65 -3.28
N THR A 115 4.04 -19.10 -2.41
CA THR A 115 2.98 -18.26 -1.84
C THR A 115 3.55 -17.13 -0.98
N HIS A 116 4.66 -17.38 -0.27
CA HIS A 116 5.36 -16.33 0.48
C HIS A 116 5.88 -15.25 -0.47
N LEU A 117 6.56 -15.64 -1.56
CA LEU A 117 7.06 -14.70 -2.56
C LEU A 117 5.94 -13.89 -3.20
N ALA A 118 4.82 -14.53 -3.56
CA ALA A 118 3.65 -13.84 -4.10
C ALA A 118 3.08 -12.81 -3.10
N CYS A 119 2.90 -13.20 -1.83
CA CYS A 119 2.46 -12.27 -0.78
C CYS A 119 3.44 -11.13 -0.54
N ALA A 120 4.75 -11.41 -0.60
CA ALA A 120 5.79 -10.42 -0.38
C ALA A 120 5.89 -9.38 -1.51
N LEU A 121 5.77 -9.83 -2.77
CA LEU A 121 5.68 -8.93 -3.92
C LEU A 121 4.40 -8.11 -3.89
N ALA A 122 3.27 -8.73 -3.53
CA ALA A 122 1.99 -8.02 -3.39
C ALA A 122 2.03 -6.97 -2.26
N TYR A 123 2.68 -7.30 -1.14
CA TYR A 123 2.90 -6.35 -0.05
C TYR A 123 3.79 -5.17 -0.48
N ARG A 124 4.90 -5.44 -1.17
CA ARG A 124 5.76 -4.41 -1.78
C ARG A 124 4.98 -3.47 -2.72
N ALA A 125 4.18 -4.03 -3.62
CA ALA A 125 3.34 -3.25 -4.54
C ALA A 125 2.36 -2.35 -3.79
N THR A 126 1.73 -2.87 -2.73
CA THR A 126 0.83 -2.11 -1.86
C THR A 126 1.55 -0.92 -1.19
N LEU A 127 2.77 -1.12 -0.67
CA LEU A 127 3.56 -0.05 -0.05
C LEU A 127 3.98 1.03 -1.06
N ALA A 128 4.18 0.64 -2.32
CA ALA A 128 4.46 1.53 -3.45
C ALA A 128 3.19 2.28 -3.96
N GLY A 129 2.03 2.09 -3.32
CA GLY A 129 0.78 2.76 -3.71
C GLY A 129 0.03 2.06 -4.85
N ILE A 130 0.48 0.86 -5.25
CA ILE A 130 -0.15 0.09 -6.32
C ILE A 130 -1.32 -0.71 -5.74
N LYS A 131 -2.51 -0.50 -6.31
CA LYS A 131 -3.71 -1.29 -5.97
C LYS A 131 -3.45 -2.75 -6.29
N THR A 132 -3.46 -3.58 -5.26
CA THR A 132 -3.13 -4.99 -5.35
C THR A 132 -4.29 -5.81 -4.79
N ARG A 133 -4.45 -7.07 -5.25
CA ARG A 133 -5.40 -8.02 -4.69
C ARG A 133 -4.82 -9.44 -4.71
N PHE A 134 -4.96 -10.15 -3.60
CA PHE A 134 -4.64 -11.56 -3.51
C PHE A 134 -5.92 -12.39 -3.50
N ILE A 135 -5.99 -13.40 -4.37
CA ILE A 135 -7.10 -14.34 -4.45
C ILE A 135 -6.54 -15.73 -4.80
N THR A 136 -7.07 -16.77 -4.16
CA THR A 136 -6.70 -18.14 -4.54
C THR A 136 -7.37 -18.51 -5.86
N ALA A 137 -6.76 -19.42 -6.63
CA ALA A 137 -7.37 -19.89 -7.87
C ALA A 137 -8.75 -20.51 -7.62
N ALA A 138 -8.92 -21.25 -6.52
CA ALA A 138 -10.20 -21.84 -6.14
C ALA A 138 -11.28 -20.77 -5.88
N ASP A 139 -10.95 -19.74 -5.09
CA ASP A 139 -11.89 -18.66 -4.78
C ASP A 139 -12.23 -17.83 -6.02
N LEU A 140 -11.23 -17.58 -6.88
CA LEU A 140 -11.44 -16.88 -8.15
C LEU A 140 -12.41 -17.65 -9.04
N MET A 141 -12.22 -18.97 -9.20
CA MET A 141 -13.10 -19.81 -10.00
C MET A 141 -14.52 -19.85 -9.42
N LEU A 142 -14.66 -19.94 -8.09
CA LEU A 142 -15.96 -19.91 -7.42
C LEU A 142 -16.69 -18.58 -7.68
N GLN A 143 -15.99 -17.45 -7.52
CA GLN A 143 -16.57 -16.13 -7.72
C GLN A 143 -16.93 -15.88 -9.19
N LEU A 144 -16.10 -16.33 -10.14
CA LEU A 144 -16.40 -16.27 -11.57
C LEU A 144 -17.62 -17.12 -11.94
N ALA A 145 -17.71 -18.35 -11.43
CA ALA A 145 -18.84 -19.23 -11.70
C ALA A 145 -20.15 -18.67 -11.13
N ALA A 146 -20.12 -18.09 -9.93
CA ALA A 146 -21.28 -17.42 -9.34
C ALA A 146 -21.71 -16.19 -10.15
N ALA A 147 -20.75 -15.36 -10.57
CA ALA A 147 -21.03 -14.18 -11.41
C ALA A 147 -21.59 -14.56 -12.78
N HIS A 148 -21.15 -15.69 -13.35
CA HIS A 148 -21.67 -16.21 -14.61
C HIS A 148 -23.15 -16.62 -14.49
N ARG A 149 -23.54 -17.32 -13.41
CA ARG A 149 -24.95 -17.69 -13.17
C ARG A 149 -25.88 -16.49 -12.95
N GLN A 150 -25.33 -15.35 -12.56
CA GLN A 150 -26.08 -14.11 -12.32
C GLN A 150 -26.02 -13.14 -13.50
N ASP A 151 -25.48 -13.55 -14.65
CA ASP A 151 -25.24 -12.71 -15.83
C ASP A 151 -24.40 -11.44 -15.56
N ARG A 152 -23.57 -11.46 -14.50
CA ARG A 152 -22.69 -10.35 -14.09
C ARG A 152 -21.21 -10.64 -14.29
N LEU A 153 -20.88 -11.60 -15.17
CA LEU A 153 -19.49 -12.04 -15.38
C LEU A 153 -18.57 -10.89 -15.81
N LYS A 154 -19.01 -10.05 -16.76
CA LYS A 154 -18.21 -8.91 -17.26
C LYS A 154 -17.91 -7.89 -16.17
N GLU A 155 -18.91 -7.54 -15.35
CA GLU A 155 -18.75 -6.62 -14.23
C GLU A 155 -17.78 -7.16 -13.19
N TYR A 156 -17.94 -8.44 -12.81
CA TYR A 156 -17.04 -9.08 -11.86
C TYR A 156 -15.62 -9.18 -12.40
N PHE A 157 -15.44 -9.61 -13.65
CA PHE A 157 -14.13 -9.74 -14.28
C PHE A 157 -13.42 -8.39 -14.36
N ASN A 158 -14.15 -7.35 -14.78
CA ASN A 158 -13.60 -6.00 -14.79
C ASN A 158 -13.24 -5.53 -13.39
N ARG A 159 -14.03 -5.85 -12.37
CA ARG A 159 -13.73 -5.47 -10.97
C ARG A 159 -12.56 -6.25 -10.36
N ALA A 160 -12.45 -7.54 -10.66
CA ALA A 160 -11.53 -8.46 -10.00
C ALA A 160 -10.19 -8.59 -10.73
N VAL A 161 -10.17 -8.38 -12.05
CA VAL A 161 -9.00 -8.57 -12.91
C VAL A 161 -8.57 -7.25 -13.55
N MET A 162 -9.50 -6.41 -14.03
CA MET A 162 -9.18 -5.19 -14.80
C MET A 162 -9.31 -3.87 -14.02
N ALA A 163 -9.78 -3.86 -12.77
CA ALA A 163 -10.07 -2.63 -12.01
C ALA A 163 -8.81 -1.88 -11.57
N HIS A 164 -7.66 -2.47 -11.84
CA HIS A 164 -6.35 -1.88 -11.68
C HIS A 164 -5.94 -1.24 -13.01
N GLY A 165 -6.77 -0.31 -13.49
CA GLY A 165 -6.54 0.49 -14.69
C GLY A 165 -5.38 1.47 -14.49
N CYS A 166 -4.16 0.95 -14.66
CA CYS A 166 -3.09 1.63 -15.38
C CYS A 166 -2.74 0.71 -16.54
N TRP A 167 -3.57 0.74 -17.58
CA TRP A 167 -3.31 0.16 -18.90
C TRP A 167 -3.77 1.17 -19.93
#